data_AF-A0A7C5ZL22-F1
#
_entry.id   AF-A0A7C5ZL22-F1
#
_cell.length_a   1.000
_cell.length_b   1.000
_cell.length_c   1.000
_cell.angle_alpha   90.00
_cell.angle_beta   90.00
_cell.angle_gamma   90.00
#
_symmetry.space_group_name_H-M   'P 1'
#
loop_
_entity.id
_entity.type
_entity.pdbx_description
1 polymer ?
#
loop_
_entity_poly.entity_id
_entity_poly.type
_entity_poly.pdbx_seq_one_letter_code
_entity_poly.pdbx_strand_id
1 'polypeptide(L)'
;MNPGTGNRVWAQRDSHPLGGASKTDSWVPGEVVLDHYELVVPGGAPPGQYSLIVGMYNLATGHRLPVVRSGEGDPLDYIGVLSLDVVR
;
A
#
# COMPACT_ATOMS: atom_id res chain seq x y z
N MET A 1 0.85 -11.96 5.07
CA MET A 1 1.45 -11.26 6.23
C MET A 1 1.98 -9.93 5.73
N ASN A 2 1.89 -8.87 6.51
CA ASN A 2 2.46 -7.58 6.19
C ASN A 2 3.98 -7.69 6.41
N PRO A 3 4.83 -7.49 5.39
CA PRO A 3 6.27 -7.66 5.53
C PRO A 3 6.93 -6.62 6.45
N GLY A 4 6.34 -5.43 6.62
CA GLY A 4 6.86 -4.37 7.50
C GLY A 4 6.48 -4.52 8.97
N THR A 5 5.39 -5.24 9.28
CA THR A 5 4.89 -5.39 10.68
C THR A 5 4.77 -6.84 11.15
N GLY A 6 4.87 -7.81 10.25
CA GLY A 6 4.62 -9.22 10.56
C GLY A 6 3.14 -9.55 10.83
N ASN A 7 2.22 -8.59 10.76
CA ASN A 7 0.81 -8.82 11.07
C ASN A 7 0.07 -9.52 9.92
N ARG A 8 -1.04 -10.19 10.23
CA ARG A 8 -1.94 -10.72 9.19
C ARG A 8 -2.54 -9.57 8.39
N VAL A 9 -2.55 -9.73 7.07
CA VAL A 9 -3.26 -8.84 6.15
C VAL A 9 -4.61 -9.46 5.85
N TRP A 10 -5.68 -8.67 5.96
CA TRP A 10 -7.06 -9.12 5.74
C TRP A 10 -7.57 -8.80 4.34
N ALA A 11 -7.09 -7.73 3.73
CA ALA A 11 -7.32 -7.42 2.34
C ALA A 11 -6.08 -6.74 1.75
N GLN A 12 -5.73 -7.08 0.52
CA GLN A 12 -4.63 -6.47 -0.23
C GLN A 12 -4.98 -6.45 -1.71
N ARG A 13 -4.49 -5.41 -2.42
CA ARG A 13 -4.54 -5.35 -3.88
C ARG A 13 -3.26 -4.68 -4.38
N ASP A 14 -2.55 -5.38 -5.26
CA ASP A 14 -1.37 -4.87 -5.95
C ASP A 14 -1.64 -4.84 -7.45
N SER A 15 -1.35 -3.73 -8.09
CA SER A 15 -1.34 -3.61 -9.54
C SER A 15 -0.40 -2.50 -9.97
N HIS A 16 0.01 -2.55 -11.24
CA HIS A 16 0.48 -1.34 -11.87
C HIS A 16 -0.66 -0.29 -11.88
N PRO A 17 -0.33 1.01 -11.80
CA PRO A 17 -1.31 2.09 -11.86
C PRO A 17 -2.25 2.04 -13.08
N LEU A 18 -3.37 2.76 -12.98
CA LEU A 18 -4.45 2.85 -13.97
C LEU A 18 -5.01 1.47 -14.32
N GLY A 19 -5.33 0.67 -13.30
CA GLY A 19 -5.86 -0.68 -13.47
C GLY A 19 -4.90 -1.64 -14.21
N GLY A 20 -3.60 -1.39 -14.14
CA GLY A 20 -2.57 -2.20 -14.79
C GLY A 20 -2.03 -1.62 -16.10
N ALA A 21 -2.60 -0.52 -16.60
CA ALA A 21 -2.25 0.04 -17.91
C ALA A 21 -1.02 0.97 -17.89
N SER A 22 -0.63 1.49 -16.73
CA SER A 22 0.53 2.38 -16.58
C SER A 22 1.59 1.73 -15.71
N LYS A 23 2.68 1.29 -16.34
CA LYS A 23 3.81 0.73 -15.62
C LYS A 23 4.58 1.83 -14.90
N THR A 24 5.10 1.50 -13.72
CA THR A 24 5.86 2.47 -12.91
C THR A 24 7.25 2.75 -13.46
N ASP A 25 7.76 1.93 -14.41
CA ASP A 25 9.03 2.15 -15.12
C ASP A 25 8.93 3.18 -16.25
N SER A 26 7.72 3.56 -16.67
CA SER A 26 7.50 4.63 -17.66
C SER A 26 7.27 6.00 -17.04
N TRP A 27 7.24 6.10 -15.72
CA TRP A 27 6.97 7.35 -15.00
C TRP A 27 8.10 8.36 -15.18
N VAL A 28 7.74 9.64 -15.29
CA VAL A 28 8.71 10.74 -15.30
C VAL A 28 8.65 11.57 -14.01
N PRO A 29 9.76 12.19 -13.57
CA PRO A 29 9.76 13.02 -12.38
C PRO A 29 8.71 14.14 -12.44
N GLY A 30 7.88 14.26 -11.40
CA GLY A 30 6.82 15.25 -11.29
C GLY A 30 5.50 14.87 -11.96
N GLU A 31 5.42 13.70 -12.62
CA GLU A 31 4.17 13.17 -13.14
C GLU A 31 3.19 12.86 -12.01
N VAL A 32 1.91 13.22 -12.21
CA VAL A 32 0.82 12.91 -11.29
C VAL A 32 -0.07 11.85 -11.92
N VAL A 33 -0.07 10.66 -11.33
CA VAL A 33 -0.94 9.55 -11.74
C VAL A 33 -2.08 9.40 -10.74
N LEU A 34 -3.32 9.60 -11.19
CA LEU A 34 -4.52 9.40 -10.39
C LEU A 34 -5.09 8.00 -10.66
N ASP A 35 -5.26 7.19 -9.62
CA ASP A 35 -5.76 5.82 -9.74
C ASP A 35 -6.74 5.48 -8.62
N HIS A 36 -7.68 4.57 -8.91
CA HIS A 36 -8.72 4.15 -7.98
C HIS A 36 -8.56 2.66 -7.66
N TYR A 37 -8.48 2.35 -6.37
CA TYR A 37 -8.39 0.99 -5.87
C TYR A 37 -9.63 0.62 -5.10
N GLU A 38 -10.24 -0.50 -5.47
CA GLU A 38 -11.25 -1.17 -4.66
C GLU A 38 -10.60 -2.30 -3.88
N LEU A 39 -10.84 -2.30 -2.57
CA LEU A 39 -10.34 -3.30 -1.63
C LEU A 39 -11.53 -3.93 -0.89
N VAL A 40 -11.76 -5.22 -1.14
CA VAL A 40 -12.84 -5.96 -0.49
C VAL A 40 -12.33 -6.55 0.83
N VAL A 41 -12.90 -6.09 1.94
CA VAL A 41 -12.64 -6.67 3.26
C VAL A 41 -13.46 -7.97 3.40
N PRO A 42 -12.84 -9.13 3.63
CA PRO A 42 -13.57 -10.38 3.79
C PRO A 42 -14.49 -10.32 5.02
N GLY A 43 -15.71 -10.88 4.93
CA GLY A 43 -16.64 -10.95 6.06
C GLY A 43 -16.13 -11.76 7.27
N GLY A 44 -15.06 -12.55 7.09
CA GLY A 44 -14.35 -13.23 8.17
C GLY A 44 -13.34 -12.36 8.92
N ALA A 45 -13.16 -11.08 8.55
CA ALA A 45 -12.29 -10.15 9.26
C ALA A 45 -12.80 -9.91 10.69
N PRO A 46 -11.98 -10.15 11.72
CA PRO A 46 -12.33 -9.88 13.10
C PRO A 46 -12.68 -8.40 13.29
N PRO A 47 -13.65 -8.08 14.14
CA PRO A 47 -13.88 -6.70 14.53
C PRO A 47 -12.65 -6.08 15.15
N GLY A 48 -12.45 -4.79 14.91
CA GLY A 48 -11.31 -4.05 15.42
C GLY A 48 -10.84 -2.97 14.46
N GLN A 49 -9.79 -2.27 14.89
CA GLN A 49 -9.18 -1.22 14.10
C GLN A 49 -8.13 -1.80 13.14
N TYR A 50 -8.21 -1.40 11.88
CA TYR A 50 -7.29 -1.77 10.81
C TYR A 50 -6.68 -0.51 10.21
N SER A 51 -5.37 -0.55 9.94
CA SER A 51 -4.70 0.50 9.19
C SER A 51 -4.74 0.18 7.69
N LEU A 52 -5.20 1.13 6.89
CA LEU A 52 -5.00 1.12 5.44
C LEU A 52 -3.66 1.79 5.12
N ILE A 53 -2.80 1.06 4.42
CA ILE A 53 -1.48 1.52 4.01
C ILE A 53 -1.31 1.37 2.50
N VAL A 54 -0.46 2.21 1.91
CA VAL A 54 -0.04 2.12 0.51
C VAL A 54 1.47 2.15 0.45
N GLY A 55 2.08 1.35 -0.41
CA GLY A 55 3.54 1.34 -0.57
C GLY A 55 3.93 0.73 -1.91
N MET A 56 5.14 1.05 -2.34
CA MET A 56 5.73 0.50 -3.57
C MET A 56 6.77 -0.57 -3.21
N TYR A 57 7.04 -1.45 -4.15
CA TYR A 57 8.07 -2.49 -4.00
C TYR A 57 8.76 -2.74 -5.33
N ASN A 58 9.98 -3.27 -5.28
CA ASN A 58 10.66 -3.76 -6.47
C ASN A 58 10.00 -5.07 -6.91
N LEU A 59 9.42 -5.08 -8.11
CA LEU A 59 8.66 -6.24 -8.62
C LEU A 59 9.52 -7.52 -8.74
N ALA A 60 10.81 -7.40 -9.05
CA ALA A 60 11.70 -8.55 -9.24
C ALA A 60 12.10 -9.21 -7.92
N THR A 61 12.27 -8.43 -6.85
CA THR A 61 12.73 -8.93 -5.56
C THR A 61 11.62 -9.04 -4.51
N GLY A 62 10.50 -8.34 -4.71
CA GLY A 62 9.44 -8.20 -3.71
C GLY A 62 9.80 -7.24 -2.56
N HIS A 63 10.99 -6.63 -2.58
CA HIS A 63 11.42 -5.75 -1.50
C HIS A 63 10.67 -4.42 -1.55
N ARG A 64 10.09 -4.00 -0.43
CA ARG A 64 9.44 -2.70 -0.31
C ARG A 64 10.45 -1.55 -0.49
N LEU A 65 10.00 -0.47 -1.10
CA LEU A 65 10.81 0.72 -1.30
C LEU A 65 10.60 1.70 -0.14
N PRO A 66 11.66 2.39 0.32
CA PRO A 66 11.54 3.40 1.35
C PRO A 66 10.73 4.61 0.84
N VAL A 67 9.89 5.15 1.72
CA VAL A 67 9.22 6.43 1.52
C VAL A 67 10.16 7.53 1.97
N VAL A 68 10.67 8.31 1.02
CA VAL A 68 11.55 9.43 1.30
C VAL A 68 10.70 10.67 1.60
N ARG A 69 10.72 11.14 2.84
CA ARG A 69 10.22 12.47 3.23
C ARG A 69 11.41 13.37 3.56
N SER A 70 11.33 14.64 3.19
CA SER A 70 12.34 15.62 3.60
C SER A 70 12.22 15.90 5.10
N GLY A 71 13.13 15.35 5.90
CA GLY A 71 13.18 15.55 7.37
C GLY A 71 13.13 14.23 8.14
N GLU A 72 14.04 14.10 9.11
CA GLU A 72 14.55 12.89 9.77
C GLU A 72 13.54 11.82 10.24
N GLY A 73 13.98 10.56 10.08
CA GLY A 73 13.37 9.32 10.54
C GLY A 73 13.83 8.16 9.65
N ASP A 74 13.85 6.92 10.17
CA ASP A 74 13.98 5.75 9.29
C ASP A 74 12.82 5.79 8.30
N PRO A 75 13.09 5.75 6.98
CA PRO A 75 12.01 5.80 6.01
C PRO A 75 11.15 4.55 6.18
N LEU A 76 9.90 4.75 6.59
CA LEU A 76 8.89 3.70 6.47
C LEU A 76 8.83 3.24 5.01
N ASP A 77 8.48 1.99 4.79
CA ASP A 77 8.36 1.41 3.46
C ASP A 77 6.91 1.45 2.91
N TYR A 78 6.06 2.23 3.59
CA TYR A 78 4.68 2.55 3.24
C TYR A 78 4.25 3.91 3.80
N ILE A 79 3.13 4.42 3.28
CA ILE A 79 2.36 5.55 3.81
C ILE A 79 1.05 5.01 4.40
N GLY A 80 0.74 5.39 5.64
CA GLY A 80 -0.59 5.19 6.21
C GLY A 80 -1.59 6.18 5.62
N VAL A 81 -2.71 5.68 5.11
CA VAL A 81 -3.77 6.49 4.50
C VAL A 81 -4.84 6.84 5.52
N LEU A 82 -5.35 5.82 6.23
CA LEU A 82 -6.39 5.98 7.24
C LEU A 82 -6.46 4.75 8.16
N SER A 83 -7.22 4.86 9.25
CA SER A 83 -7.65 3.74 10.08
C SER A 83 -9.15 3.48 9.86
N LEU A 84 -9.54 2.21 9.82
CA LEU A 84 -10.91 1.73 9.65
C LEU A 84 -11.29 0.91 10.87
N ASP A 85 -12.50 1.11 11.37
CA ASP A 85 -13.09 0.20 12.36
C ASP A 85 -14.00 -0.79 11.63
N VAL A 86 -13.65 -2.07 11.70
CA VAL A 86 -14.51 -3.16 11.25
C VAL A 86 -15.42 -3.53 12.41
N VAL A 87 -16.72 -3.38 12.20
CA VAL A 87 -17.79 -3.79 13.12
C VAL A 87 -18.55 -4.97 12.53
N ARG A 88 -19.25 -5.74 13.37
CA ARG A 88 -20.19 -6.79 12.91
C ARG A 88 -21.56 -6.22 12.62
#